data_AF-A0A2W6BKC3-F1
#
_entry.id   AF-A0A2W6BKC3-F1
#
_cell.length_a   1.000
_cell.length_b   1.000
_cell.length_c   1.000
_cell.angle_alpha   90.00
_cell.angle_beta   90.00
_cell.angle_gamma   90.00
#
_symmetry.space_group_name_H-M   'P 1'
#
loop_
_entity.id
_entity.type
_entity.pdbx_description
1 polymer ?
#
loop_
_entity_poly.entity_id
_entity_poly.type
_entity_poly.pdbx_seq_one_letter_code
_entity_poly.pdbx_strand_id
1 'polypeptide(L)'
;MVLGGHSGSYSAGQALRRANARTLAWVDNAFVVRYRVPMVVTTATSLLLCVGFLLLPLAGTDLSAQVARGHFFHRHGPEPVDFRWYGGTLPFGYSVLTGPLNALLGSRGVGAVACVLSASAFAWLLTRLRVRRPTLGGVLGALVGIFNLVSGRTTFAMGVAFGVLALCFVVLPERQLPQRGWRWRLGSAALLAVLSGAASPVAGAFVGLAGLALLLARTWWQGGALAAGASVGLIPAVLLFRDGGTQPYAVDSMKVALAVCIAAFFLVPARYLALRIGVVLTAALVVAAAHIPNAMGSNAGRLPLLFAAPVIVAVSTLNGRWLAAVIAAIFWWQPPLVASDLNHAGADDAERLFHQPLINELGRRQPVGRVEVVPLANHWEATYVSDVVPIARGWLRQVDVERNSLFYDGSLTPASYLEWLYRNAVEYVALPRDVSIDWAGQQEASLIAANLPYLEPDWQSSNWELFRVIGGRTLVDYPAKLVESNATGVRFTVPAAPSPATIVMRVVWSRWLALEGPKGCIEPGTDRWVRVRLQLPGEYRLSSRLGITQPSHC
;
A
#
# COMPACT_ATOMS: atom_id res chain seq x y z
N MET A 1 -60.62 39.69 14.61
CA MET A 1 -60.33 38.26 14.35
C MET A 1 -59.61 38.18 13.02
N VAL A 2 -58.41 37.58 13.01
CA VAL A 2 -57.64 37.09 11.84
C VAL A 2 -56.96 38.15 10.93
N LEU A 3 -55.69 38.51 11.22
CA LEU A 3 -54.41 38.04 10.61
C LEU A 3 -54.15 38.65 9.22
N GLY A 4 -53.05 39.34 8.90
CA GLY A 4 -51.70 39.30 9.47
C GLY A 4 -50.77 38.44 8.60
N GLY A 5 -50.05 39.08 7.67
CA GLY A 5 -48.77 38.59 7.15
C GLY A 5 -48.76 38.12 5.69
N HIS A 6 -48.10 38.88 4.82
CA HIS A 6 -47.45 38.41 3.57
C HIS A 6 -46.33 39.41 3.17
N SER A 7 -45.25 39.47 3.97
CA SER A 7 -44.04 40.24 3.65
C SER A 7 -42.75 39.41 3.72
N GLY A 8 -42.86 38.07 3.77
CA GLY A 8 -41.71 37.16 3.93
C GLY A 8 -41.11 36.59 2.64
N SER A 9 -41.82 36.57 1.51
CA SER A 9 -41.41 35.84 0.31
C SER A 9 -40.45 36.60 -0.61
N TYR A 10 -40.51 37.94 -0.63
CA TYR A 10 -39.62 38.76 -1.48
C TYR A 10 -38.18 38.88 -0.92
N SER A 11 -38.02 38.82 0.40
CA SER A 11 -36.72 38.93 1.09
C SER A 11 -35.86 37.66 0.93
N ALA A 12 -36.48 36.47 1.06
CA ALA A 12 -35.80 35.19 0.94
C ALA A 12 -35.26 34.94 -0.47
N GLY A 13 -36.02 35.31 -1.51
CA GLY A 13 -35.60 35.18 -2.92
C GLY A 13 -34.41 36.09 -3.27
N GLN A 14 -34.34 37.30 -2.70
CA GLN A 14 -33.19 38.19 -2.86
C GLN A 14 -31.97 37.73 -2.07
N ALA A 15 -32.16 37.14 -0.88
CA ALA A 15 -31.08 36.55 -0.09
C ALA A 15 -30.48 35.32 -0.78
N LEU A 16 -31.30 34.43 -1.34
CA LEU A 16 -30.86 33.27 -2.14
C LEU A 16 -30.17 33.69 -3.44
N ARG A 17 -30.69 34.71 -4.14
CA ARG A 17 -30.01 35.26 -5.34
C ARG A 17 -28.69 35.93 -5.01
N ARG A 18 -28.57 36.64 -3.89
CA ARG A 18 -27.30 37.23 -3.43
C ARG A 18 -26.32 36.17 -2.92
N ALA A 19 -26.81 35.11 -2.28
CA ALA A 19 -26.00 33.97 -1.88
C ALA A 19 -25.47 33.24 -3.12
N ASN A 20 -26.33 32.84 -4.06
CA ASN A 20 -25.92 32.21 -5.32
C ASN A 20 -25.01 33.10 -6.17
N ALA A 21 -25.26 34.42 -6.25
CA ALA A 21 -24.38 35.35 -6.94
C ALA A 21 -23.01 35.47 -6.25
N ARG A 22 -22.92 35.37 -4.91
CA ARG A 22 -21.65 35.32 -4.18
C ARG A 22 -20.93 33.97 -4.37
N THR A 23 -21.65 32.85 -4.41
CA THR A 23 -21.08 31.52 -4.66
C THR A 23 -20.56 31.39 -6.09
N LEU A 24 -21.33 31.87 -7.08
CA LEU A 24 -20.94 31.92 -8.49
C LEU A 24 -19.80 32.93 -8.71
N ALA A 25 -19.84 34.10 -8.08
CA ALA A 25 -18.73 35.07 -8.13
C ALA A 25 -17.47 34.56 -7.42
N TRP A 26 -17.57 33.66 -6.44
CA TRP A 26 -16.41 33.00 -5.84
C TRP A 26 -15.80 31.98 -6.80
N VAL A 27 -16.62 31.20 -7.50
CA VAL A 27 -16.16 30.28 -8.57
C VAL A 27 -15.55 31.07 -9.73
N ASP A 28 -16.17 32.18 -10.15
CA ASP A 28 -15.65 33.02 -11.23
C ASP A 28 -14.36 33.77 -10.85
N ASN A 29 -14.24 34.25 -9.60
CA ASN A 29 -13.01 34.88 -9.09
C ASN A 29 -11.91 33.86 -8.75
N ALA A 30 -12.26 32.62 -8.37
CA ALA A 30 -11.29 31.55 -8.15
C ALA A 30 -10.65 31.10 -9.46
N PHE A 31 -11.35 31.23 -10.59
CA PHE A 31 -10.90 30.80 -11.90
C PHE A 31 -10.92 31.95 -12.93
N VAL A 32 -9.96 32.88 -12.80
CA VAL A 32 -9.55 33.75 -13.92
C VAL A 32 -9.41 32.86 -15.17
N VAL A 33 -9.93 33.29 -16.33
CA VAL A 33 -10.00 32.50 -17.58
C VAL A 33 -8.70 31.75 -17.90
N ARG A 34 -7.54 32.36 -17.58
CA ARG A 34 -6.20 31.78 -17.73
C ARG A 34 -5.92 30.49 -16.94
N TYR A 35 -6.67 30.21 -15.87
CA TYR A 35 -6.53 29.02 -15.01
C TYR A 35 -7.54 27.91 -15.34
N ARG A 36 -8.60 28.21 -16.11
CA ARG A 36 -9.66 27.23 -16.44
C ARG A 36 -9.15 26.13 -17.37
N VAL A 37 -8.41 26.50 -18.42
CA VAL A 37 -7.96 25.54 -19.44
C VAL A 37 -7.05 24.45 -18.86
N PRO A 38 -5.97 24.75 -18.11
CA PRO A 38 -5.10 23.69 -17.58
C PRO A 38 -5.84 22.74 -16.65
N MET A 39 -6.75 23.27 -15.83
CA MET A 39 -7.57 22.48 -14.91
C MET A 39 -8.53 21.57 -15.66
N VAL A 40 -9.38 22.13 -16.53
CA VAL A 40 -10.39 21.37 -17.28
C VAL A 40 -9.74 20.30 -18.14
N VAL A 41 -8.67 20.64 -18.87
CA VAL A 41 -7.97 19.68 -19.74
C VAL A 41 -7.33 18.56 -18.92
N THR A 42 -6.64 18.87 -17.82
CA THR A 42 -5.98 17.84 -17.00
C THR A 42 -7.00 16.93 -16.32
N THR A 43 -8.05 17.51 -15.73
CA THR A 43 -9.11 16.75 -15.07
C THR A 43 -9.86 15.88 -16.07
N ALA A 44 -10.25 16.41 -17.23
CA ALA A 44 -10.90 15.64 -18.29
C ALA A 44 -10.00 14.50 -18.81
N THR A 45 -8.72 14.77 -19.02
CA THR A 45 -7.74 13.75 -19.42
C THR A 45 -7.65 12.65 -18.36
N SER A 46 -7.48 13.02 -17.09
CA SER A 46 -7.41 12.04 -15.99
C SER A 46 -8.70 11.23 -15.86
N LEU A 47 -9.86 11.85 -16.03
CA LEU A 47 -11.16 11.17 -16.00
C LEU A 47 -11.27 10.14 -17.13
N LEU A 48 -10.97 10.53 -18.37
CA LEU A 48 -11.01 9.64 -19.53
C LEU A 48 -10.05 8.45 -19.37
N LEU A 49 -8.83 8.71 -18.91
CA LEU A 49 -7.86 7.65 -18.65
C LEU A 49 -8.30 6.75 -17.48
N CYS A 50 -8.92 7.29 -16.44
CA CYS A 50 -9.45 6.49 -15.33
C CYS A 50 -10.63 5.62 -15.78
N VAL A 51 -11.52 6.13 -16.64
CA VAL A 51 -12.59 5.33 -17.26
C VAL A 51 -11.97 4.19 -18.08
N GLY A 52 -10.97 4.49 -18.92
CA GLY A 52 -10.21 3.47 -19.63
C GLY A 52 -9.59 2.44 -18.69
N PHE A 53 -8.90 2.89 -17.63
CA PHE A 53 -8.33 2.02 -16.60
C PHE A 53 -9.38 1.12 -15.95
N LEU A 54 -10.58 1.61 -15.65
CA LEU A 54 -11.65 0.80 -15.03
C LEU A 54 -12.24 -0.24 -15.98
N LEU A 55 -12.15 -0.02 -17.29
CA LEU A 55 -12.59 -0.95 -18.33
C LEU A 55 -11.53 -1.98 -18.71
N LEU A 56 -10.25 -1.74 -18.36
CA LEU A 56 -9.19 -2.71 -18.60
C LEU A 56 -9.41 -4.02 -17.81
N PRO A 57 -8.92 -5.16 -18.30
CA PRO A 57 -8.76 -6.36 -17.49
C PRO A 57 -7.92 -6.10 -16.24
N LEU A 58 -7.96 -7.02 -15.26
CA LEU A 58 -7.12 -6.92 -14.07
C LEU A 58 -5.64 -6.94 -14.46
N ALA A 59 -4.87 -6.02 -13.88
CA ALA A 59 -3.45 -5.85 -14.15
C ALA A 59 -2.73 -5.34 -12.89
N GLY A 60 -1.43 -5.61 -12.84
CA GLY A 60 -0.51 -5.07 -11.84
C GLY A 60 -0.42 -5.89 -10.56
N THR A 61 0.81 -6.18 -10.16
CA THR A 61 1.14 -6.97 -8.97
C THR A 61 0.62 -6.33 -7.68
N ASP A 62 0.66 -5.00 -7.51
CA ASP A 62 0.19 -4.38 -6.26
C ASP A 62 -1.35 -4.46 -6.12
N LEU A 63 -2.10 -4.67 -7.21
CA LEU A 63 -3.56 -4.64 -7.19
C LEU A 63 -4.14 -5.80 -6.38
N SER A 64 -3.57 -7.00 -6.52
CA SER A 64 -3.95 -8.18 -5.73
C SER A 64 -3.91 -7.87 -4.24
N ALA A 65 -2.83 -7.23 -3.77
CA ALA A 65 -2.67 -6.81 -2.38
C ALA A 65 -3.71 -5.78 -1.90
N GLN A 66 -4.14 -4.87 -2.77
CA GLN A 66 -5.19 -3.90 -2.46
C GLN A 66 -6.53 -4.61 -2.27
N VAL A 67 -6.85 -5.53 -3.18
CA VAL A 67 -8.07 -6.33 -3.16
C VAL A 67 -8.09 -7.24 -1.93
N ALA A 68 -6.99 -7.93 -1.63
CA ALA A 68 -6.88 -8.80 -0.44
C ALA A 68 -7.15 -8.06 0.87
N ARG A 69 -6.67 -6.81 0.99
CA ARG A 69 -6.92 -5.98 2.18
C ARG A 69 -8.35 -5.43 2.22
N GLY A 70 -8.93 -5.12 1.07
CA GLY A 70 -10.35 -4.77 0.96
C GLY A 70 -11.25 -5.94 1.37
N HIS A 71 -10.97 -7.16 0.89
CA HIS A 71 -11.69 -8.37 1.30
C HIS A 71 -11.59 -8.62 2.80
N PHE A 72 -10.39 -8.51 3.37
CA PHE A 72 -10.19 -8.69 4.81
C PHE A 72 -11.04 -7.72 5.63
N PHE A 73 -10.95 -6.42 5.32
CA PHE A 73 -11.73 -5.42 6.04
C PHE A 73 -13.25 -5.62 5.84
N HIS A 74 -13.67 -5.96 4.62
CA HIS A 74 -15.08 -6.24 4.33
C HIS A 74 -15.62 -7.42 5.15
N ARG A 75 -14.84 -8.49 5.35
CA ARG A 75 -15.28 -9.70 6.06
C ARG A 75 -15.06 -9.65 7.57
N HIS A 76 -14.04 -8.94 8.03
CA HIS A 76 -13.56 -9.02 9.41
C HIS A 76 -13.52 -7.66 10.12
N GLY A 77 -13.75 -6.55 9.41
CA GLY A 77 -13.71 -5.21 9.99
C GLY A 77 -12.28 -4.79 10.39
N PRO A 78 -12.12 -3.98 11.45
CA PRO A 78 -10.85 -3.38 11.84
C PRO A 78 -9.99 -4.32 12.71
N GLU A 79 -9.81 -5.57 12.32
CA GLU A 79 -8.93 -6.51 13.01
C GLU A 79 -7.45 -6.09 12.88
N PRO A 80 -6.71 -5.95 13.99
CA PRO A 80 -5.31 -5.49 13.94
C PRO A 80 -4.31 -6.54 13.45
N VAL A 81 -4.68 -7.82 13.42
CA VAL A 81 -3.84 -8.90 12.91
C VAL A 81 -4.58 -9.68 11.82
N ASP A 82 -3.99 -9.77 10.64
CA ASP A 82 -4.43 -10.64 9.53
C ASP A 82 -3.59 -11.92 9.54
N PHE A 83 -4.21 -13.04 9.95
CA PHE A 83 -3.55 -14.33 10.07
C PHE A 83 -3.40 -15.07 8.74
N ARG A 84 -3.98 -14.55 7.65
CA ARG A 84 -3.98 -15.23 6.35
C ARG A 84 -2.59 -15.33 5.73
N TRP A 85 -1.65 -14.44 6.08
CA TRP A 85 -0.30 -14.42 5.52
C TRP A 85 0.77 -14.49 6.63
N TYR A 86 1.88 -15.17 6.35
CA TYR A 86 3.13 -15.10 7.13
C TYR A 86 3.00 -15.40 8.63
N GLY A 87 1.96 -16.14 9.01
CA GLY A 87 1.62 -16.40 10.41
C GLY A 87 1.15 -15.18 11.20
N GLY A 88 0.71 -14.11 10.53
CA GLY A 88 0.20 -12.88 11.13
C GLY A 88 0.87 -11.64 10.54
N THR A 89 0.09 -10.75 9.93
CA THR A 89 0.54 -9.41 9.50
C THR A 89 -0.31 -8.32 10.12
N LEU A 90 0.14 -7.07 10.06
CA LEU A 90 -0.53 -5.91 10.66
C LEU A 90 -1.10 -4.99 9.55
N PRO A 91 -2.38 -5.13 9.17
CA PRO A 91 -2.95 -4.40 8.02
C PRO A 91 -2.79 -2.89 8.11
N PHE A 92 -2.93 -2.33 9.32
CA PHE A 92 -2.79 -0.90 9.59
C PHE A 92 -1.37 -0.36 9.44
N GLY A 93 -0.37 -1.25 9.38
CA GLY A 93 1.02 -0.91 9.04
C GLY A 93 1.17 -0.55 7.56
N TYR A 94 0.33 -1.13 6.71
CA TYR A 94 0.29 -0.84 5.30
C TYR A 94 -0.54 0.42 5.01
N SER A 95 -1.69 0.56 5.65
CA SER A 95 -2.57 1.74 5.55
C SER A 95 -3.73 1.67 6.55
N VAL A 96 -4.06 2.81 7.15
CA VAL A 96 -5.18 2.96 8.09
C VAL A 96 -6.49 3.24 7.36
N LEU A 97 -6.41 3.91 6.21
CA LEU A 97 -7.59 4.47 5.52
C LEU A 97 -8.07 3.64 4.33
N THR A 98 -7.18 2.91 3.66
CA THR A 98 -7.51 2.35 2.34
C THR A 98 -8.27 1.04 2.44
N GLY A 99 -8.08 0.25 3.51
CA GLY A 99 -8.84 -0.97 3.77
C GLY A 99 -10.36 -0.75 3.73
N PRO A 100 -10.93 0.13 4.57
CA PRO A 100 -12.36 0.43 4.55
C PRO A 100 -12.85 1.01 3.22
N LEU A 101 -12.06 1.86 2.58
CA LEU A 101 -12.43 2.46 1.30
C LEU A 101 -12.42 1.43 0.16
N ASN A 102 -11.45 0.52 0.15
CA ASN A 102 -11.39 -0.59 -0.81
C ASN A 102 -12.57 -1.55 -0.60
N ALA A 103 -12.99 -1.78 0.65
CA ALA A 103 -14.18 -2.56 0.96
C ALA A 103 -15.48 -1.91 0.45
N LEU A 104 -15.56 -0.58 0.43
CA LEU A 104 -16.75 0.16 0.00
C LEU A 104 -16.83 0.39 -1.51
N LEU A 105 -15.73 0.85 -2.13
CA LEU A 105 -15.70 1.32 -3.53
C LEU A 105 -14.92 0.38 -4.46
N GLY A 106 -14.30 -0.67 -3.91
CA GLY A 106 -13.32 -1.49 -4.62
C GLY A 106 -11.98 -0.78 -4.81
N SER A 107 -10.89 -1.55 -4.83
CA SER A 107 -9.53 -1.03 -4.96
C SER A 107 -9.29 -0.18 -6.21
N ARG A 108 -9.90 -0.56 -7.33
CA ARG A 108 -9.79 0.19 -8.60
C ARG A 108 -10.56 1.50 -8.56
N GLY A 109 -11.74 1.51 -7.93
CA GLY A 109 -12.56 2.72 -7.75
C GLY A 109 -11.88 3.76 -6.87
N VAL A 110 -11.32 3.34 -5.73
CA VAL A 110 -10.53 4.21 -4.85
C VAL A 110 -9.33 4.79 -5.59
N GLY A 111 -8.61 3.95 -6.35
CA GLY A 111 -7.45 4.38 -7.15
C GLY A 111 -7.82 5.42 -8.21
N ALA A 112 -8.90 5.19 -8.96
CA ALA A 112 -9.40 6.10 -9.98
C ALA A 112 -9.76 7.48 -9.40
N VAL A 113 -10.52 7.51 -8.30
CA VAL A 113 -10.89 8.77 -7.62
C VAL A 113 -9.63 9.49 -7.13
N ALA A 114 -8.72 8.78 -6.48
CA ALA A 114 -7.46 9.36 -6.02
C ALA A 114 -6.62 9.95 -7.16
N CYS A 115 -6.54 9.26 -8.30
CA CYS A 115 -5.81 9.74 -9.47
C CYS A 115 -6.43 11.03 -10.01
N VAL A 116 -7.74 11.08 -10.22
CA VAL A 116 -8.44 12.30 -10.69
C VAL A 116 -8.24 13.46 -9.71
N LEU A 117 -8.38 13.22 -8.42
CA LEU A 117 -8.16 14.24 -7.39
C LEU A 117 -6.72 14.75 -7.41
N SER A 118 -5.74 13.85 -7.45
CA SER A 118 -4.32 14.21 -7.48
C SER A 118 -3.94 15.00 -8.74
N ALA A 119 -4.41 14.58 -9.93
CA ALA A 119 -4.12 15.25 -11.20
C ALA A 119 -4.77 16.65 -11.25
N SER A 120 -6.00 16.78 -10.75
CA SER A 120 -6.72 18.05 -10.68
C SER A 120 -6.05 19.01 -9.69
N ALA A 121 -5.67 18.50 -8.51
CA ALA A 121 -4.93 19.28 -7.51
C ALA A 121 -3.54 19.68 -8.04
N PHE A 122 -2.86 18.80 -8.76
CA PHE A 122 -1.55 19.09 -9.36
C PHE A 122 -1.65 20.16 -10.43
N ALA A 123 -2.63 20.08 -11.35
CA ALA A 123 -2.90 21.13 -12.32
C ALA A 123 -3.18 22.47 -11.62
N TRP A 124 -3.98 22.45 -10.54
CA TRP A 124 -4.26 23.64 -9.76
C TRP A 124 -2.98 24.23 -9.19
N LEU A 125 -2.15 23.42 -8.55
CA LEU A 125 -0.86 23.83 -8.00
C LEU A 125 0.05 24.47 -9.06
N LEU A 126 0.17 23.85 -10.24
CA LEU A 126 0.96 24.37 -11.35
C LEU A 126 0.44 25.73 -11.85
N THR A 127 -0.89 25.87 -11.97
CA THR A 127 -1.49 27.16 -12.38
C THR A 127 -1.24 28.27 -11.37
N ARG A 128 -1.34 27.96 -10.06
CA ARG A 128 -1.10 28.92 -8.98
C ARG A 128 0.36 29.36 -8.90
N LEU A 129 1.29 28.44 -9.17
CA LEU A 129 2.72 28.73 -9.28
C LEU A 129 3.10 29.51 -10.56
N ARG A 130 2.13 29.78 -11.46
CA ARG A 130 2.35 30.49 -12.73
C ARG A 130 3.52 29.90 -13.53
N VAL A 131 3.61 28.57 -13.54
CA VAL A 131 4.63 27.85 -14.31
C VAL A 131 4.46 28.10 -15.80
N ARG A 132 5.50 27.81 -16.60
CA ARG A 132 5.50 28.13 -18.03
C ARG A 132 4.47 27.33 -18.82
N ARG A 133 4.32 26.03 -18.50
CA ARG A 133 3.47 25.08 -19.24
C ARG A 133 2.55 24.28 -18.31
N PRO A 134 1.59 24.91 -17.62
CA PRO A 134 0.76 24.23 -16.62
C PRO A 134 -0.09 23.11 -17.22
N THR A 135 -0.65 23.29 -18.43
CA THR A 135 -1.47 22.27 -19.09
C THR A 135 -0.67 21.03 -19.45
N LEU A 136 0.50 21.19 -20.07
CA LEU A 136 1.34 20.06 -20.47
C LEU A 136 1.88 19.30 -19.25
N GLY A 137 2.30 20.02 -18.20
CA GLY A 137 2.69 19.41 -16.94
C GLY A 137 1.53 18.65 -16.28
N GLY A 138 0.33 19.23 -16.26
CA GLY A 138 -0.87 18.59 -15.71
C GLY A 138 -1.27 17.33 -16.46
N VAL A 139 -1.37 17.40 -17.80
CA VAL A 139 -1.67 16.24 -18.66
C VAL A 139 -0.65 15.13 -18.48
N LEU A 140 0.64 15.45 -18.46
CA LEU A 140 1.69 14.46 -18.22
C LEU A 140 1.60 13.88 -16.81
N GLY A 141 1.25 14.68 -15.80
CA GLY A 141 0.95 14.20 -14.45
C GLY A 141 -0.23 13.23 -14.41
N ALA A 142 -1.29 13.49 -15.18
CA ALA A 142 -2.43 12.58 -15.32
C ALA A 142 -2.00 11.25 -15.98
N LEU A 143 -1.20 11.31 -17.06
CA LEU A 143 -0.70 10.11 -17.74
C LEU A 143 0.15 9.23 -16.82
N VAL A 144 1.11 9.82 -16.11
CA VAL A 144 1.98 9.05 -15.19
C VAL A 144 1.20 8.54 -13.97
N GLY A 145 0.21 9.31 -13.49
CA GLY A 145 -0.72 8.86 -12.44
C GLY A 145 -1.48 7.58 -12.81
N ILE A 146 -1.85 7.44 -14.08
CA ILE A 146 -2.53 6.23 -14.59
C ILE A 146 -1.60 5.03 -14.64
N PHE A 147 -0.33 5.21 -15.01
CA PHE A 147 0.64 4.11 -14.92
C PHE A 147 0.82 3.60 -13.49
N ASN A 148 0.74 4.48 -12.49
CA ASN A 148 0.71 4.05 -11.10
C ASN A 148 -0.55 3.22 -10.77
N LEU A 149 -1.71 3.52 -11.37
CA LEU A 149 -2.92 2.71 -11.20
C LEU A 149 -2.84 1.37 -11.93
N VAL A 150 -2.25 1.32 -13.12
CA VAL A 150 -2.02 0.08 -13.87
C VAL A 150 -1.15 -0.89 -13.07
N SER A 151 -0.13 -0.40 -12.35
CA SER A 151 0.63 -1.23 -11.41
C SER A 151 -0.13 -1.62 -10.13
N GLY A 152 -1.37 -1.17 -9.93
CA GLY A 152 -2.21 -1.52 -8.78
C GLY A 152 -1.97 -0.72 -7.50
N ARG A 153 -1.27 0.42 -7.57
CA ARG A 153 -0.80 1.18 -6.39
C ARG A 153 -1.86 2.12 -5.82
N THR A 154 -3.02 1.58 -5.44
CA THR A 154 -4.18 2.35 -4.93
C THR A 154 -3.87 3.11 -3.64
N THR A 155 -3.25 2.47 -2.65
CA THR A 155 -2.95 3.14 -1.37
C THR A 155 -2.05 4.35 -1.56
N PHE A 156 -1.01 4.17 -2.36
CA PHE A 156 -0.07 5.21 -2.68
C PHE A 156 -0.72 6.34 -3.49
N ALA A 157 -1.58 6.03 -4.46
CA ALA A 157 -2.34 7.05 -5.20
C ALA A 157 -3.19 7.93 -4.26
N MET A 158 -3.86 7.32 -3.28
CA MET A 158 -4.66 8.06 -2.29
C MET A 158 -3.79 8.95 -1.39
N GLY A 159 -2.65 8.43 -0.92
CA GLY A 159 -1.69 9.23 -0.18
C GLY A 159 -1.17 10.42 -0.98
N VAL A 160 -0.87 10.21 -2.28
CA VAL A 160 -0.46 11.27 -3.20
C VAL A 160 -1.55 12.33 -3.38
N ALA A 161 -2.82 11.93 -3.53
CA ALA A 161 -3.94 12.86 -3.65
C ALA A 161 -4.00 13.81 -2.44
N PHE A 162 -3.94 13.27 -1.22
CA PHE A 162 -3.89 14.08 0.00
C PHE A 162 -2.63 14.94 0.06
N GLY A 163 -1.47 14.41 -0.32
CA GLY A 163 -0.20 15.14 -0.30
C GLY A 163 -0.17 16.34 -1.26
N VAL A 164 -0.66 16.17 -2.49
CA VAL A 164 -0.76 17.26 -3.46
C VAL A 164 -1.80 18.29 -3.04
N LEU A 165 -2.93 17.86 -2.46
CA LEU A 165 -3.89 18.78 -1.84
C LEU A 165 -3.25 19.55 -0.68
N ALA A 166 -2.43 18.91 0.17
CA ALA A 166 -1.71 19.60 1.24
C ALA A 166 -0.77 20.69 0.69
N LEU A 167 -0.06 20.39 -0.41
CA LEU A 167 0.75 21.38 -1.13
C LEU A 167 -0.10 22.54 -1.67
N CYS A 168 -1.30 22.27 -2.16
CA CYS A 168 -2.23 23.30 -2.61
C CYS A 168 -2.58 24.28 -1.47
N PHE A 169 -2.75 23.78 -0.25
CA PHE A 169 -3.06 24.61 0.91
C PHE A 169 -1.90 25.46 1.41
N VAL A 170 -0.63 25.17 1.06
CA VAL A 170 0.53 25.97 1.50
C VAL A 170 1.06 26.95 0.44
N VAL A 171 0.79 26.72 -0.86
CA VAL A 171 1.37 27.50 -1.98
C VAL A 171 0.50 28.71 -2.40
N LEU A 172 0.05 29.57 -1.46
CA LEU A 172 -0.61 30.83 -1.85
C LEU A 172 0.19 32.09 -1.45
N PRO A 173 0.06 33.20 -2.20
CA PRO A 173 0.77 34.44 -1.92
C PRO A 173 0.39 35.02 -0.55
N GLU A 174 1.41 35.34 0.26
CA GLU A 174 1.31 35.99 1.58
C GLU A 174 0.50 37.31 1.56
N ARG A 175 0.44 38.00 0.41
CA ARG A 175 -0.06 39.37 0.29
C ARG A 175 -1.59 39.54 0.18
N GLN A 176 -2.38 38.47 0.17
CA GLN A 176 -3.82 38.56 -0.15
C GLN A 176 -4.77 38.04 0.93
N LEU A 177 -4.29 37.58 2.09
CA LEU A 177 -5.18 37.00 3.10
C LEU A 177 -5.18 37.78 4.42
N PRO A 178 -6.36 38.02 5.01
CA PRO A 178 -6.46 38.43 6.41
C PRO A 178 -5.74 37.40 7.30
N GLN A 179 -5.03 37.86 8.33
CA GLN A 179 -4.24 37.01 9.24
C GLN A 179 -5.01 35.79 9.80
N ARG A 180 -6.35 35.87 9.91
CA ARG A 180 -7.21 34.77 10.37
C ARG A 180 -7.28 33.56 9.43
N GLY A 181 -7.17 33.75 8.11
CA GLY A 181 -7.28 32.66 7.14
C GLY A 181 -6.04 31.76 7.05
N TRP A 182 -4.88 32.26 7.50
CA TRP A 182 -3.60 31.55 7.44
C TRP A 182 -3.56 30.31 8.34
N ARG A 183 -4.03 30.44 9.59
CA ARG A 183 -4.01 29.33 10.57
C ARG A 183 -4.86 28.15 10.11
N TRP A 184 -6.07 28.41 9.60
CA TRP A 184 -6.94 27.37 9.06
C TRP A 184 -6.27 26.64 7.90
N ARG A 185 -5.58 27.35 7.01
CA ARG A 185 -4.89 26.74 5.88
C ARG A 185 -3.71 25.86 6.28
N LEU A 186 -2.89 26.32 7.25
CA LEU A 186 -1.83 25.47 7.81
C LEU A 186 -2.42 24.25 8.51
N GLY A 187 -3.52 24.41 9.26
CA GLY A 187 -4.25 23.31 9.87
C GLY A 187 -4.75 22.30 8.83
N SER A 188 -5.35 22.76 7.73
CA SER A 188 -5.80 21.91 6.62
C SER A 188 -4.63 21.21 5.91
N ALA A 189 -3.51 21.91 5.69
CA ALA A 189 -2.31 21.31 5.11
C ALA A 189 -1.72 20.23 6.03
N ALA A 190 -1.63 20.48 7.33
CA ALA A 190 -1.17 19.51 8.30
C ALA A 190 -2.11 18.29 8.37
N LEU A 191 -3.43 18.51 8.40
CA LEU A 191 -4.43 17.42 8.37
C LEU A 191 -4.31 16.57 7.11
N LEU A 192 -4.20 17.20 5.93
CA LEU A 192 -4.01 16.47 4.67
C LEU A 192 -2.67 15.73 4.63
N ALA A 193 -1.61 16.27 5.25
CA ALA A 193 -0.35 15.55 5.41
C ALA A 193 -0.48 14.33 6.35
N VAL A 194 -1.26 14.45 7.44
CA VAL A 194 -1.62 13.31 8.31
C VAL A 194 -2.37 12.25 7.50
N LEU A 195 -3.40 12.64 6.75
CA LEU A 195 -4.19 11.74 5.91
C LEU A 195 -3.35 11.09 4.81
N SER A 196 -2.35 11.80 4.28
CA SER A 196 -1.39 11.25 3.31
C SER A 196 -0.59 10.10 3.92
N GLY A 197 -0.03 10.29 5.13
CA GLY A 197 0.69 9.23 5.86
C GLY A 197 -0.21 8.08 6.29
N ALA A 198 -1.42 8.37 6.76
CA ALA A 198 -2.40 7.37 7.16
C ALA A 198 -2.94 6.54 5.97
N ALA A 199 -2.97 7.12 4.76
CA ALA A 199 -3.32 6.43 3.52
C ALA A 199 -2.17 5.59 2.97
N SER A 200 -0.94 6.11 3.05
CA SER A 200 0.27 5.43 2.59
C SER A 200 1.49 6.00 3.30
N PRO A 201 2.22 5.19 4.10
CA PRO A 201 3.43 5.65 4.76
C PRO A 201 4.49 6.19 3.79
N VAL A 202 4.59 5.62 2.58
CA VAL A 202 5.53 6.09 1.56
C VAL A 202 5.12 7.48 1.04
N ALA A 203 3.84 7.71 0.76
CA ALA A 203 3.36 9.03 0.33
C ALA A 203 3.52 10.08 1.45
N GLY A 204 3.21 9.72 2.69
CA GLY A 204 3.45 10.56 3.86
C GLY A 204 4.92 10.95 4.01
N ALA A 205 5.85 10.00 3.85
CA ALA A 205 7.28 10.30 3.85
C ALA A 205 7.68 11.29 2.75
N PHE A 206 7.09 11.19 1.55
CA PHE A 206 7.33 12.16 0.46
C PHE A 206 6.75 13.54 0.77
N VAL A 207 5.59 13.63 1.42
CA VAL A 207 5.04 14.90 1.90
C VAL A 207 5.93 15.50 2.98
N GLY A 208 6.47 14.68 3.89
CA GLY A 208 7.46 15.10 4.88
C GLY A 208 8.73 15.63 4.24
N LEU A 209 9.22 14.97 3.19
CA LEU A 209 10.38 15.41 2.39
C LEU A 209 10.11 16.77 1.71
N ALA A 210 8.91 16.95 1.16
CA ALA A 210 8.49 18.25 0.60
C ALA A 210 8.40 19.33 1.69
N GLY A 211 7.91 18.98 2.89
CA GLY A 211 7.91 19.85 4.06
C GLY A 211 9.33 20.27 4.46
N LEU A 212 10.28 19.33 4.52
CA LEU A 212 11.69 19.60 4.80
C LEU A 212 12.31 20.50 3.73
N ALA A 213 12.02 20.27 2.46
CA ALA A 213 12.49 21.13 1.38
C ALA A 213 11.99 22.59 1.54
N LEU A 214 10.74 22.77 1.97
CA LEU A 214 10.16 24.08 2.26
C LEU A 214 10.77 24.72 3.53
N LEU A 215 11.08 23.94 4.57
CA LEU A 215 11.78 24.43 5.76
C LEU A 215 13.17 24.99 5.38
N LEU A 216 13.93 24.23 4.60
CA LEU A 216 15.26 24.61 4.13
C LEU A 216 15.21 25.80 3.14
N ALA A 217 14.12 25.95 2.39
CA ALA A 217 13.83 27.11 1.56
C ALA A 217 13.30 28.33 2.33
N ARG A 218 13.33 28.30 3.68
CA ARG A 218 12.90 29.38 4.60
C ARG A 218 11.40 29.67 4.60
N THR A 219 10.58 28.72 4.19
CA THR A 219 9.11 28.77 4.33
C THR A 219 8.69 27.93 5.54
N TRP A 220 9.09 28.37 6.73
CA TRP A 220 9.13 27.53 7.93
C TRP A 220 7.76 27.03 8.39
N TRP A 221 6.73 27.87 8.30
CA TRP A 221 5.38 27.50 8.73
C TRP A 221 4.72 26.49 7.80
N GLN A 222 4.87 26.69 6.49
CA GLN A 222 4.37 25.77 5.46
C GLN A 222 5.11 24.43 5.56
N GLY A 223 6.44 24.48 5.62
CA GLY A 223 7.27 23.29 5.74
C GLY A 223 7.01 22.54 7.04
N GLY A 224 6.87 23.28 8.15
CA GLY A 224 6.57 22.72 9.47
C GLY A 224 5.20 22.05 9.53
N ALA A 225 4.16 22.66 8.95
CA ALA A 225 2.83 22.05 8.88
C ALA A 225 2.84 20.72 8.12
N LEU A 226 3.50 20.66 6.96
CA LEU A 226 3.61 19.43 6.18
C LEU A 226 4.48 18.38 6.87
N ALA A 227 5.66 18.76 7.37
CA ALA A 227 6.59 17.84 8.02
C ALA A 227 6.01 17.26 9.32
N ALA A 228 5.41 18.10 10.17
CA ALA A 228 4.76 17.65 11.40
C ALA A 228 3.53 16.79 11.11
N GLY A 229 2.67 17.23 10.19
CA GLY A 229 1.48 16.46 9.80
C GLY A 229 1.83 15.10 9.21
N ALA A 230 2.80 15.05 8.28
CA ALA A 230 3.30 13.80 7.74
C ALA A 230 3.87 12.88 8.83
N SER A 231 4.67 13.42 9.75
CA SER A 231 5.25 12.64 10.86
C SER A 231 4.18 12.01 11.74
N VAL A 232 3.12 12.77 12.07
CA VAL A 232 1.96 12.25 12.82
C VAL A 232 1.23 11.15 12.04
N GLY A 233 1.03 11.33 10.73
CA GLY A 233 0.42 10.32 9.86
C GLY A 233 1.21 9.01 9.78
N LEU A 234 2.52 9.03 10.02
CA LEU A 234 3.39 7.85 10.02
C LEU A 234 3.37 7.07 11.35
N ILE A 235 2.90 7.67 12.46
CA ILE A 235 2.90 7.04 13.79
C ILE A 235 2.27 5.65 13.78
N PRO A 236 1.08 5.42 13.18
CA PRO A 236 0.47 4.10 13.17
C PRO A 236 1.37 3.04 12.53
N ALA A 237 1.95 3.33 11.36
CA ALA A 237 2.77 2.36 10.64
C ALA A 237 4.16 2.13 11.26
N VAL A 238 4.76 3.18 11.83
CA VAL A 238 6.14 3.10 12.34
C VAL A 238 6.20 2.62 13.79
N LEU A 239 5.22 3.00 14.62
CA LEU A 239 5.25 2.74 16.07
C LEU A 239 4.24 1.70 16.54
N LEU A 240 3.07 1.61 15.91
CA LEU A 240 1.95 0.79 16.41
C LEU A 240 1.78 -0.53 15.66
N PHE A 241 1.95 -0.50 14.33
CA PHE A 241 1.67 -1.60 13.41
C PHE A 241 2.89 -1.92 12.55
N ARG A 242 4.00 -2.23 13.20
CA ARG A 242 5.26 -2.53 12.53
C ARG A 242 5.37 -4.02 12.23
N ASP A 243 5.11 -4.41 10.98
CA ASP A 243 5.41 -5.76 10.49
C ASP A 243 6.92 -6.03 10.36
N GLY A 244 7.71 -4.97 10.23
CA GLY A 244 9.16 -5.03 10.01
C GLY A 244 9.53 -5.31 8.55
N GLY A 245 10.79 -5.71 8.36
CA GLY A 245 11.32 -6.16 7.08
C GLY A 245 11.89 -5.10 6.15
N THR A 246 12.50 -5.59 5.07
CA THR A 246 13.31 -4.79 4.15
C THR A 246 12.77 -4.92 2.73
N GLN A 247 12.52 -3.80 2.06
CA GLN A 247 12.16 -3.80 0.65
C GLN A 247 13.43 -3.88 -0.21
N PRO A 248 13.58 -4.89 -1.08
CA PRO A 248 14.72 -4.95 -1.99
C PRO A 248 14.76 -3.74 -2.93
N TYR A 249 15.97 -3.27 -3.23
CA TYR A 249 16.19 -2.21 -4.20
C TYR A 249 17.36 -2.58 -5.12
N ALA A 250 17.03 -2.95 -6.37
CA ALA A 250 18.03 -3.22 -7.39
C ALA A 250 18.86 -1.96 -7.69
N VAL A 251 20.18 -2.13 -7.75
CA VAL A 251 21.14 -1.07 -8.04
C VAL A 251 20.85 -0.38 -9.38
N ASP A 252 20.41 -1.13 -10.39
CA ASP A 252 20.09 -0.54 -11.70
C ASP A 252 18.84 0.35 -11.66
N SER A 253 17.81 -0.06 -10.90
CA SER A 253 16.66 0.81 -10.66
C SER A 253 17.03 2.07 -9.87
N MET A 254 17.97 1.96 -8.91
CA MET A 254 18.49 3.12 -8.19
C MET A 254 19.23 4.09 -9.12
N LYS A 255 20.11 3.58 -10.01
CA LYS A 255 20.83 4.41 -11.00
C LYS A 255 19.86 5.22 -11.86
N VAL A 256 18.77 4.60 -12.31
CA VAL A 256 17.71 5.26 -13.09
C VAL A 256 17.07 6.40 -12.28
N ALA A 257 16.63 6.13 -11.06
CA ALA A 257 16.00 7.13 -10.20
C ALA A 257 16.96 8.31 -9.90
N LEU A 258 18.24 8.01 -9.65
CA LEU A 258 19.27 9.02 -9.41
C LEU A 258 19.54 9.88 -10.65
N ALA A 259 19.62 9.28 -11.84
CA ALA A 259 19.79 10.00 -13.10
C ALA A 259 18.62 10.97 -13.36
N VAL A 260 17.39 10.53 -13.07
CA VAL A 260 16.20 11.38 -13.16
C VAL A 260 16.25 12.56 -12.17
N CYS A 261 16.73 12.33 -10.94
CA CYS A 261 16.96 13.42 -9.98
C CYS A 261 18.03 14.41 -10.48
N ILE A 262 19.15 13.94 -11.01
CA ILE A 262 20.21 14.79 -11.56
C ILE A 262 19.65 15.64 -12.71
N ALA A 263 18.93 15.03 -13.65
CA ALA A 263 18.27 15.74 -14.74
C ALA A 263 17.29 16.80 -14.21
N ALA A 264 16.46 16.45 -13.23
CA ALA A 264 15.51 17.38 -12.61
C ALA A 264 16.23 18.58 -11.95
N PHE A 265 17.36 18.37 -11.28
CA PHE A 265 18.11 19.45 -10.62
C PHE A 265 18.57 20.53 -11.63
N PHE A 266 19.11 20.10 -12.76
CA PHE A 266 19.60 21.02 -13.80
C PHE A 266 18.47 21.64 -14.63
N LEU A 267 17.41 20.88 -14.91
CA LEU A 267 16.31 21.33 -15.77
C LEU A 267 15.26 22.19 -15.05
N VAL A 268 15.19 22.10 -13.72
CA VAL A 268 14.37 23.00 -12.90
C VAL A 268 15.10 24.33 -12.73
N PRO A 269 14.50 25.48 -13.10
CA PRO A 269 15.12 26.79 -12.94
C PRO A 269 15.42 27.14 -11.48
N ALA A 270 16.52 27.88 -11.24
CA ALA A 270 16.98 28.24 -9.89
C ALA A 270 15.97 29.03 -9.04
N ARG A 271 15.01 29.72 -9.67
CA ARG A 271 13.91 30.42 -8.97
C ARG A 271 13.02 29.48 -8.15
N TYR A 272 13.01 28.18 -8.45
CA TYR A 272 12.28 27.16 -7.71
C TYR A 272 13.19 26.48 -6.68
N LEU A 273 13.76 27.27 -5.75
CA LEU A 273 14.74 26.78 -4.78
C LEU A 273 14.22 25.59 -3.96
N ALA A 274 13.00 25.67 -3.42
CA ALA A 274 12.40 24.58 -2.66
C ALA A 274 12.31 23.27 -3.46
N LEU A 275 12.01 23.38 -4.76
CA LEU A 275 11.95 22.21 -5.65
C LEU A 275 13.35 21.61 -5.87
N ARG A 276 14.38 22.45 -6.08
CA ARG A 276 15.77 21.97 -6.21
C ARG A 276 16.27 21.30 -4.93
N ILE A 277 15.97 21.87 -3.77
CA ILE A 277 16.27 21.24 -2.48
C ILE A 277 15.54 19.89 -2.38
N GLY A 278 14.25 19.86 -2.72
CA GLY A 278 13.47 18.61 -2.74
C GLY A 278 14.07 17.54 -3.66
N VAL A 279 14.59 17.93 -4.83
CA VAL A 279 15.29 17.01 -5.74
C VAL A 279 16.57 16.45 -5.11
N VAL A 280 17.38 17.27 -4.45
CA VAL A 280 18.60 16.81 -3.75
C VAL A 280 18.24 15.88 -2.60
N LEU A 281 17.23 16.23 -1.80
CA LEU A 281 16.74 15.38 -0.72
C LEU A 281 16.19 14.05 -1.25
N THR A 282 15.53 14.06 -2.41
CA THR A 282 15.03 12.85 -3.07
C THR A 282 16.18 11.98 -3.57
N ALA A 283 17.22 12.57 -4.14
CA ALA A 283 18.43 11.83 -4.54
C ALA A 283 19.10 11.17 -3.32
N ALA A 284 19.24 11.90 -2.21
CA ALA A 284 19.78 11.36 -0.96
C ALA A 284 18.90 10.23 -0.41
N LEU A 285 17.57 10.37 -0.44
CA LEU A 285 16.64 9.32 -0.05
C LEU A 285 16.78 8.07 -0.92
N VAL A 286 16.90 8.21 -2.24
CA VAL A 286 17.08 7.09 -3.18
C VAL A 286 18.37 6.32 -2.88
N VAL A 287 19.48 7.03 -2.65
CA VAL A 287 20.78 6.42 -2.31
C VAL A 287 20.71 5.73 -0.95
N ALA A 288 20.20 6.42 0.07
CA ALA A 288 20.03 5.86 1.40
C ALA A 288 19.13 4.62 1.38
N ALA A 289 18.02 4.66 0.62
CA ALA A 289 17.08 3.56 0.54
C ALA A 289 17.66 2.31 -0.15
N ALA A 290 18.66 2.48 -1.01
CA ALA A 290 19.31 1.37 -1.72
C ALA A 290 20.44 0.71 -0.92
N HIS A 291 21.12 1.47 -0.05
CA HIS A 291 22.29 0.99 0.68
C HIS A 291 22.03 0.67 2.15
N ILE A 292 20.97 1.21 2.76
CA ILE A 292 20.62 0.97 4.15
C ILE A 292 19.38 0.09 4.18
N PRO A 293 19.38 -1.10 4.81
CA PRO A 293 18.18 -1.93 4.93
C PRO A 293 17.02 -1.16 5.57
N ASN A 294 15.89 -1.05 4.85
CA ASN A 294 14.72 -0.31 5.29
C ASN A 294 13.44 -0.79 4.59
N ALA A 295 12.28 -0.45 5.16
CA ALA A 295 10.98 -0.86 4.63
C ALA A 295 10.55 -0.13 3.33
N MET A 296 11.17 1.00 2.98
CA MET A 296 10.86 1.78 1.79
C MET A 296 11.52 1.18 0.54
N GLY A 297 12.83 0.91 0.58
CA GLY A 297 13.60 0.30 -0.51
C GLY A 297 13.31 0.92 -1.88
N SER A 298 12.99 0.08 -2.88
CA SER A 298 12.66 0.52 -4.24
C SER A 298 11.47 1.49 -4.33
N ASN A 299 10.60 1.56 -3.30
CA ASN A 299 9.51 2.52 -3.28
C ASN A 299 10.00 3.97 -3.22
N ALA A 300 11.24 4.23 -2.77
CA ALA A 300 11.85 5.57 -2.81
C ALA A 300 11.93 6.13 -4.23
N GLY A 301 12.07 5.27 -5.25
CA GLY A 301 12.06 5.65 -6.65
C GLY A 301 10.71 6.19 -7.14
N ARG A 302 9.59 5.93 -6.44
CA ARG A 302 8.25 6.36 -6.89
C ARG A 302 8.16 7.89 -7.04
N LEU A 303 8.79 8.66 -6.16
CA LEU A 303 8.72 10.13 -6.19
C LEU A 303 9.31 10.72 -7.49
N PRO A 304 10.57 10.45 -7.88
CA PRO A 304 11.12 10.96 -9.13
C PRO A 304 10.37 10.39 -10.35
N LEU A 305 9.95 9.12 -10.32
CA LEU A 305 9.21 8.49 -11.41
C LEU A 305 7.88 9.20 -11.71
N LEU A 306 7.13 9.57 -10.68
CA LEU A 306 5.83 10.20 -10.85
C LEU A 306 5.91 11.68 -11.20
N PHE A 307 6.83 12.41 -10.60
CA PHE A 307 6.79 13.87 -10.63
C PHE A 307 7.88 14.52 -11.47
N ALA A 308 9.03 13.87 -11.72
CA ALA A 308 10.13 14.55 -12.39
C ALA A 308 9.76 15.02 -13.80
N ALA A 309 9.23 14.14 -14.66
CA ALA A 309 8.84 14.54 -16.02
C ALA A 309 7.71 15.59 -16.04
N PRO A 310 6.56 15.41 -15.33
CA PRO A 310 5.52 16.45 -15.27
C PRO A 310 6.03 17.80 -14.78
N VAL A 311 6.87 17.81 -13.74
CA VAL A 311 7.43 19.03 -13.16
C VAL A 311 8.42 19.70 -14.14
N ILE A 312 9.37 18.95 -14.69
CA ILE A 312 10.34 19.47 -15.68
C ILE A 312 9.59 20.09 -16.86
N VAL A 313 8.59 19.42 -17.41
CA VAL A 313 7.77 19.93 -18.52
C VAL A 313 7.06 21.23 -18.14
N ALA A 314 6.51 21.30 -16.93
CA ALA A 314 5.79 22.47 -16.45
C ALA A 314 6.71 23.70 -16.28
N VAL A 315 7.91 23.52 -15.75
CA VAL A 315 8.77 24.62 -15.29
C VAL A 315 9.95 24.96 -16.20
N SER A 316 10.44 24.00 -17.00
CA SER A 316 11.68 24.15 -17.77
C SER A 316 11.61 25.27 -18.81
N THR A 317 12.75 25.92 -19.03
CA THR A 317 12.92 26.97 -20.06
C THR A 317 13.36 26.42 -21.42
N LEU A 318 13.64 25.12 -21.51
CA LEU A 318 14.03 24.46 -22.77
C LEU A 318 13.01 24.73 -23.89
N ASN A 319 13.49 24.79 -25.13
CA ASN A 319 12.63 24.84 -26.31
C ASN A 319 11.90 23.49 -26.49
N GLY A 320 10.85 23.48 -27.32
CA GLY A 320 9.98 22.30 -27.49
C GLY A 320 10.71 21.03 -27.93
N ARG A 321 11.67 21.15 -28.86
CA ARG A 321 12.46 20.00 -29.38
C ARG A 321 13.30 19.33 -28.31
N TRP A 322 14.04 20.09 -27.50
CA TRP A 322 14.87 19.53 -26.43
C TRP A 322 14.01 19.00 -25.30
N LEU A 323 12.87 19.64 -25.03
CA LEU A 323 11.93 19.12 -24.05
C LEU A 323 11.32 17.78 -24.50
N ALA A 324 10.94 17.66 -25.78
CA ALA A 324 10.47 16.39 -26.34
C ALA A 324 11.56 15.30 -26.28
N ALA A 325 12.81 15.64 -26.60
CA ALA A 325 13.93 14.71 -26.47
C ALA A 325 14.16 14.26 -25.02
N VAL A 326 14.07 15.17 -24.05
CA VAL A 326 14.17 14.83 -22.62
C VAL A 326 13.02 13.94 -22.17
N ILE A 327 11.78 14.23 -22.61
CA ILE A 327 10.62 13.37 -22.32
C ILE A 327 10.86 11.97 -22.89
N ALA A 328 11.21 11.89 -24.18
CA ALA A 328 11.49 10.62 -24.84
C ALA A 328 12.61 9.84 -24.13
N ALA A 329 13.69 10.51 -23.72
CA ALA A 329 14.78 9.90 -22.97
C ALA A 329 14.33 9.41 -21.58
N ILE A 330 13.56 10.20 -20.84
CA ILE A 330 13.04 9.78 -19.53
C ILE A 330 12.13 8.56 -19.67
N PHE A 331 11.24 8.53 -20.67
CA PHE A 331 10.35 7.40 -20.94
C PHE A 331 11.08 6.17 -21.43
N TRP A 332 12.02 6.33 -22.37
CA TRP A 332 12.85 5.24 -22.90
C TRP A 332 13.70 4.58 -21.82
N TRP A 333 14.22 5.38 -20.88
CA TRP A 333 15.10 4.90 -19.82
C TRP A 333 14.32 4.29 -18.64
N GLN A 334 12.99 4.43 -18.58
CA GLN A 334 12.24 3.79 -17.51
C GLN A 334 12.33 2.26 -17.62
N PRO A 335 12.47 1.54 -16.49
CA PRO A 335 12.32 0.09 -16.51
C PRO A 335 10.96 -0.25 -17.12
N PRO A 336 10.85 -1.34 -17.89
CA PRO A 336 9.63 -1.71 -18.58
C PRO A 336 8.54 -2.23 -17.62
N LEU A 337 8.49 -1.76 -16.37
CA LEU A 337 7.50 -2.12 -15.35
C LEU A 337 6.06 -1.96 -15.87
N VAL A 338 5.78 -0.83 -16.53
CA VAL A 338 4.45 -0.59 -17.12
C VAL A 338 4.20 -1.53 -18.30
N ALA A 339 5.23 -1.81 -19.11
CA ALA A 339 5.10 -2.74 -20.22
C ALA A 339 4.92 -4.19 -19.74
N SER A 340 5.61 -4.61 -18.67
CA SER A 340 5.41 -5.93 -18.06
C SER A 340 4.03 -6.03 -17.43
N ASP A 341 3.57 -5.00 -16.72
CA ASP A 341 2.24 -4.97 -16.10
C ASP A 341 1.13 -5.03 -17.18
N LEU A 342 1.30 -4.31 -18.30
CA LEU A 342 0.37 -4.34 -19.42
C LEU A 342 0.43 -5.64 -20.21
N ASN A 343 1.60 -6.25 -20.36
CA ASN A 343 1.75 -7.54 -21.04
C ASN A 343 1.09 -8.69 -20.27
N HIS A 344 0.97 -8.58 -18.95
CA HIS A 344 0.24 -9.52 -18.10
C HIS A 344 -1.19 -9.06 -17.77
N ALA A 345 -1.67 -7.98 -18.38
CA ALA A 345 -3.03 -7.52 -18.16
C ALA A 345 -4.02 -8.55 -18.72
N GLY A 346 -4.95 -9.00 -17.88
CA GLY A 346 -5.92 -10.03 -18.23
C GLY A 346 -5.32 -11.44 -18.26
N ALA A 347 -4.16 -11.66 -17.63
CA ALA A 347 -3.65 -13.00 -17.41
C ALA A 347 -4.67 -13.82 -16.59
N ASP A 348 -4.84 -15.10 -16.96
CA ASP A 348 -5.85 -15.98 -16.37
C ASP A 348 -5.71 -16.09 -14.85
N ASP A 349 -4.48 -16.03 -14.33
CA ASP A 349 -4.17 -16.09 -12.90
C ASP A 349 -4.64 -14.88 -12.11
N ALA A 350 -4.97 -13.78 -12.77
CA ALA A 350 -5.62 -12.63 -12.15
C ALA A 350 -7.10 -12.89 -11.84
N GLU A 351 -7.74 -13.84 -12.51
CA GLU A 351 -9.14 -14.15 -12.34
C GLU A 351 -9.35 -15.20 -11.25
N ARG A 352 -10.39 -15.02 -10.42
CA ARG A 352 -10.72 -15.98 -9.35
C ARG A 352 -10.97 -17.39 -9.87
N LEU A 353 -11.47 -17.52 -11.10
CA LEU A 353 -11.77 -18.82 -11.73
C LEU A 353 -10.53 -19.71 -11.86
N PHE A 354 -9.35 -19.13 -12.10
CA PHE A 354 -8.09 -19.88 -12.16
C PHE A 354 -7.77 -20.58 -10.83
N HIS A 355 -8.09 -19.94 -9.71
CA HIS A 355 -7.85 -20.43 -8.35
C HIS A 355 -8.97 -21.33 -7.83
N GLN A 356 -10.13 -21.35 -8.50
CA GLN A 356 -11.33 -22.01 -8.00
C GLN A 356 -11.16 -23.54 -7.77
N PRO A 357 -10.47 -24.31 -8.63
CA PRO A 357 -10.23 -25.73 -8.37
C PRO A 357 -9.47 -25.97 -7.07
N LEU A 358 -8.39 -25.23 -6.84
CA LEU A 358 -7.60 -25.31 -5.62
C LEU A 358 -8.42 -24.87 -4.39
N ILE A 359 -9.16 -23.77 -4.51
CA ILE A 359 -10.04 -23.27 -3.44
C ILE A 359 -11.10 -24.32 -3.05
N ASN A 360 -11.73 -24.96 -4.03
CA ASN A 360 -12.74 -25.99 -3.77
C ASN A 360 -12.13 -27.19 -3.03
N GLU A 361 -10.95 -27.63 -3.47
CA GLU A 361 -10.28 -28.78 -2.87
C GLU A 361 -9.81 -28.49 -1.43
N LEU A 362 -9.23 -27.30 -1.19
CA LEU A 362 -8.85 -26.86 0.15
C LEU A 362 -10.08 -26.65 1.04
N GLY A 363 -11.19 -26.14 0.49
CA GLY A 363 -12.46 -26.01 1.21
C GLY A 363 -13.08 -27.35 1.62
N ARG A 364 -12.88 -28.40 0.82
CA ARG A 364 -13.29 -29.78 1.14
C ARG A 364 -12.42 -30.40 2.23
N ARG A 365 -11.11 -30.17 2.18
CA ARG A 365 -10.12 -30.73 3.13
C ARG A 365 -10.12 -30.02 4.47
N GLN A 366 -10.36 -28.71 4.48
CA GLN A 366 -10.28 -27.84 5.67
C GLN A 366 -8.97 -28.02 6.44
N PRO A 367 -7.81 -27.78 5.80
CA PRO A 367 -6.52 -27.91 6.48
C PRO A 367 -6.51 -26.98 7.69
N VAL A 368 -6.09 -27.53 8.83
CA VAL A 368 -5.96 -26.76 10.07
C VAL A 368 -4.59 -26.09 10.16
N GLY A 369 -3.58 -26.62 9.46
CA GLY A 369 -2.27 -25.99 9.28
C GLY A 369 -2.26 -24.89 8.21
N ARG A 370 -1.05 -24.49 7.80
CA ARG A 370 -0.87 -23.53 6.70
C ARG A 370 -0.70 -24.26 5.37
N VAL A 371 -1.10 -23.59 4.29
CA VAL A 371 -0.79 -24.02 2.92
C VAL A 371 0.31 -23.13 2.36
N GLU A 372 1.41 -23.71 1.90
CA GLU A 372 2.34 -22.96 1.07
C GLU A 372 1.82 -22.95 -0.36
N VAL A 373 1.75 -21.76 -0.96
CA VAL A 373 1.39 -21.61 -2.37
C VAL A 373 2.56 -20.93 -3.04
N VAL A 374 3.19 -21.61 -4.00
CA VAL A 374 4.32 -21.05 -4.75
C VAL A 374 3.83 -19.76 -5.43
N PRO A 375 4.50 -18.61 -5.23
CA PRO A 375 3.96 -17.31 -5.58
C PRO A 375 3.85 -17.14 -7.09
N LEU A 376 2.67 -16.75 -7.56
CA LEU A 376 2.49 -16.38 -8.97
C LEU A 376 3.02 -14.97 -9.21
N ALA A 377 3.33 -14.65 -10.47
CA ALA A 377 3.93 -13.37 -10.84
C ALA A 377 3.16 -12.14 -10.34
N ASN A 378 1.82 -12.23 -10.29
CA ASN A 378 0.95 -11.14 -9.85
C ASN A 378 0.35 -11.33 -8.45
N HIS A 379 0.72 -12.42 -7.76
CA HIS A 379 0.36 -12.70 -6.37
C HIS A 379 -1.15 -12.80 -6.09
N TRP A 380 -1.98 -13.17 -7.07
CA TRP A 380 -3.43 -13.30 -6.87
C TRP A 380 -3.83 -14.50 -6.01
N GLU A 381 -2.96 -15.49 -5.86
CA GLU A 381 -3.09 -16.56 -4.86
C GLU A 381 -3.15 -16.01 -3.44
N ALA A 382 -2.37 -14.96 -3.16
CA ALA A 382 -2.38 -14.28 -1.87
C ALA A 382 -3.72 -13.56 -1.61
N THR A 383 -4.53 -13.32 -2.63
CA THR A 383 -5.88 -12.76 -2.49
C THR A 383 -6.94 -13.85 -2.37
N TYR A 384 -6.98 -14.79 -3.32
CA TYR A 384 -8.11 -15.70 -3.44
C TYR A 384 -7.98 -17.00 -2.63
N VAL A 385 -6.78 -17.57 -2.53
CA VAL A 385 -6.54 -18.78 -1.73
C VAL A 385 -6.54 -18.43 -0.25
N SER A 386 -5.91 -17.30 0.10
CA SER A 386 -5.83 -16.82 1.47
C SER A 386 -7.19 -16.47 2.10
N ASP A 387 -8.18 -16.17 1.25
CA ASP A 387 -9.57 -15.91 1.63
C ASP A 387 -10.29 -17.16 2.19
N VAL A 388 -9.71 -18.35 2.03
CA VAL A 388 -10.30 -19.65 2.44
C VAL A 388 -9.42 -20.37 3.45
N VAL A 389 -8.09 -20.34 3.27
CA VAL A 389 -7.14 -20.97 4.20
C VAL A 389 -5.96 -20.05 4.49
N PRO A 390 -5.36 -20.10 5.70
CA PRO A 390 -4.11 -19.41 5.96
C PRO A 390 -2.96 -19.95 5.09
N ILE A 391 -2.25 -19.05 4.43
CA ILE A 391 -1.10 -19.39 3.59
C ILE A 391 0.23 -18.99 4.27
N ALA A 392 1.30 -19.74 3.98
CA ALA A 392 2.60 -19.55 4.64
C ALA A 392 3.35 -18.32 4.13
N ARG A 393 3.35 -18.07 2.82
CA ARG A 393 3.77 -16.81 2.21
C ARG A 393 2.58 -16.03 1.62
N GLY A 394 2.78 -14.77 1.26
CA GLY A 394 1.73 -13.91 0.74
C GLY A 394 2.29 -12.84 -0.17
N TRP A 395 1.66 -11.66 -0.21
CA TRP A 395 2.09 -10.59 -1.13
C TRP A 395 3.24 -9.72 -0.60
N LEU A 396 3.27 -9.44 0.71
CA LEU A 396 4.07 -8.35 1.28
C LEU A 396 5.59 -8.67 1.27
N ARG A 397 6.28 -8.25 0.20
CA ARG A 397 7.69 -8.55 -0.05
C ARG A 397 8.62 -8.22 1.11
N GLN A 398 8.41 -7.09 1.80
CA GLN A 398 9.25 -6.72 2.95
C GLN A 398 9.21 -7.77 4.05
N VAL A 399 8.01 -8.29 4.33
CA VAL A 399 7.80 -9.33 5.32
C VAL A 399 8.34 -10.67 4.85
N ASP A 400 8.18 -10.97 3.56
CA ASP A 400 8.67 -12.23 3.01
C ASP A 400 10.19 -12.34 3.05
N VAL A 401 10.91 -11.30 2.62
CA VAL A 401 12.39 -11.25 2.67
C VAL A 401 12.90 -11.42 4.10
N GLU A 402 12.25 -10.78 5.07
CA GLU A 402 12.65 -10.85 6.48
C GLU A 402 12.33 -12.22 7.09
N ARG A 403 11.15 -12.77 6.81
CA ARG A 403 10.67 -13.98 7.50
C ARG A 403 11.11 -15.27 6.81
N ASN A 404 11.41 -15.20 5.52
CA ASN A 404 11.66 -16.31 4.61
C ASN A 404 12.88 -16.03 3.72
N SER A 405 13.99 -15.53 4.30
CA SER A 405 15.19 -15.07 3.56
C SER A 405 15.79 -16.12 2.62
N LEU A 406 15.61 -17.41 2.92
CA LEU A 406 16.16 -18.52 2.14
C LEU A 406 15.73 -18.50 0.66
N PHE A 407 14.56 -17.93 0.33
CA PHE A 407 14.09 -17.77 -1.05
C PHE A 407 14.75 -16.60 -1.80
N TYR A 408 15.60 -15.82 -1.10
CA TYR A 408 16.17 -14.56 -1.59
C TYR A 408 17.69 -14.52 -1.51
N ASP A 409 18.30 -15.19 -0.53
CA ASP A 409 19.73 -15.12 -0.24
C ASP A 409 20.57 -16.25 -0.87
N GLY A 410 19.93 -17.18 -1.59
CA GLY A 410 20.59 -18.31 -2.25
C GLY A 410 20.86 -19.51 -1.34
N SER A 411 20.30 -19.55 -0.13
CA SER A 411 20.42 -20.68 0.80
C SER A 411 19.34 -21.77 0.64
N LEU A 412 18.45 -21.65 -0.36
CA LEU A 412 17.41 -22.63 -0.63
C LEU A 412 18.01 -23.96 -1.13
N THR A 413 17.80 -25.01 -0.35
CA THR A 413 18.20 -26.40 -0.61
C THR A 413 17.06 -27.33 -0.19
N PRO A 414 17.05 -28.62 -0.58
CA PRO A 414 16.07 -29.58 -0.07
C PRO A 414 16.01 -29.61 1.48
N ALA A 415 17.16 -29.59 2.15
CA ALA A 415 17.20 -29.64 3.61
C ALA A 415 16.64 -28.36 4.26
N SER A 416 17.07 -27.18 3.78
CA SER A 416 16.59 -25.90 4.33
C SER A 416 15.11 -25.65 3.98
N TYR A 417 14.63 -26.17 2.85
CA TYR A 417 13.20 -26.10 2.50
C TYR A 417 12.35 -26.97 3.43
N LEU A 418 12.76 -28.21 3.72
CA LEU A 418 12.07 -29.07 4.69
C LEU A 418 12.00 -28.43 6.08
N GLU A 419 13.12 -27.88 6.56
CA GLU A 419 13.16 -27.18 7.84
C GLU A 419 12.20 -25.99 7.85
N TRP A 420 12.15 -25.23 6.75
CA TRP A 420 11.24 -24.11 6.60
C TRP A 420 9.76 -24.53 6.61
N LEU A 421 9.40 -25.59 5.90
CA LEU A 421 8.04 -26.16 5.90
C LEU A 421 7.62 -26.53 7.32
N TYR A 422 8.49 -27.20 8.07
CA TYR A 422 8.23 -27.60 9.46
C TYR A 422 8.17 -26.42 10.41
N ARG A 423 9.09 -25.46 10.27
CA ARG A 423 9.13 -24.25 11.11
C ARG A 423 7.86 -23.43 10.93
N ASN A 424 7.30 -23.40 9.73
CA ASN A 424 6.08 -22.68 9.42
C ASN A 424 4.82 -23.56 9.49
N ALA A 425 4.88 -24.80 9.99
CA ALA A 425 3.71 -25.69 10.09
C ALA A 425 2.89 -25.76 8.79
N VAL A 426 3.60 -25.93 7.68
CA VAL A 426 3.01 -26.14 6.36
C VAL A 426 2.51 -27.58 6.27
N GLU A 427 1.23 -27.73 5.96
CA GLU A 427 0.55 -29.03 5.80
C GLU A 427 0.51 -29.45 4.32
N TYR A 428 0.30 -28.47 3.43
CA TYR A 428 0.26 -28.67 1.99
C TYR A 428 1.12 -27.65 1.25
N VAL A 429 1.67 -28.06 0.12
CA VAL A 429 2.33 -27.19 -0.85
C VAL A 429 1.51 -27.23 -2.15
N ALA A 430 1.11 -26.07 -2.66
CA ALA A 430 0.39 -25.92 -3.92
C ALA A 430 1.33 -25.30 -4.98
N LEU A 431 1.55 -26.05 -6.05
CA LEU A 431 2.36 -25.65 -7.20
C LEU A 431 1.44 -25.30 -8.38
N PRO A 432 1.49 -24.07 -8.93
CA PRO A 432 0.73 -23.74 -10.11
C PRO A 432 1.36 -24.36 -11.37
N ARG A 433 0.53 -24.67 -12.37
CA ARG A 433 0.92 -25.25 -13.67
C ARG A 433 0.71 -24.25 -14.80
N ASP A 434 1.60 -24.29 -15.79
CA ASP A 434 1.48 -23.55 -17.06
C ASP A 434 1.24 -22.03 -16.92
N VAL A 435 1.85 -21.41 -15.89
CA VAL A 435 1.71 -19.98 -15.58
C VAL A 435 3.02 -19.35 -15.11
N SER A 436 3.12 -18.02 -15.23
CA SER A 436 4.26 -17.24 -14.76
C SER A 436 4.37 -17.24 -13.23
N ILE A 437 5.51 -17.70 -12.72
CA ILE A 437 5.87 -17.73 -11.29
C ILE A 437 6.70 -16.48 -10.95
N ASP A 438 6.47 -15.88 -9.78
CA ASP A 438 7.31 -14.78 -9.29
C ASP A 438 8.77 -15.25 -9.15
N TRP A 439 9.72 -14.35 -9.37
CA TRP A 439 11.13 -14.71 -9.33
C TRP A 439 11.57 -15.34 -7.99
N ALA A 440 10.92 -15.01 -6.87
CA ALA A 440 11.21 -15.61 -5.56
C ALA A 440 10.62 -17.03 -5.39
N GLY A 441 9.75 -17.48 -6.30
CA GLY A 441 9.19 -18.83 -6.33
C GLY A 441 9.88 -19.77 -7.32
N GLN A 442 10.71 -19.28 -8.25
CA GLN A 442 11.27 -20.08 -9.34
C GLN A 442 12.16 -21.23 -8.85
N GLN A 443 13.04 -20.95 -7.89
CA GLN A 443 13.92 -21.98 -7.32
C GLN A 443 13.14 -23.02 -6.51
N GLU A 444 12.10 -22.60 -5.80
CA GLU A 444 11.21 -23.51 -5.06
C GLU A 444 10.43 -24.41 -6.01
N ALA A 445 9.83 -23.87 -7.07
CA ALA A 445 9.15 -24.65 -8.10
C ALA A 445 10.08 -25.70 -8.71
N SER A 446 11.34 -25.31 -8.96
CA SER A 446 12.38 -26.22 -9.47
C SER A 446 12.71 -27.34 -8.47
N LEU A 447 12.75 -27.04 -7.17
CA LEU A 447 12.95 -28.05 -6.13
C LEU A 447 11.78 -29.01 -6.04
N ILE A 448 10.54 -28.52 -6.07
CA ILE A 448 9.33 -29.36 -6.01
C ILE A 448 9.29 -30.31 -7.22
N ALA A 449 9.61 -29.80 -8.42
CA ALA A 449 9.68 -30.59 -9.64
C ALA A 449 10.79 -31.68 -9.60
N ALA A 450 11.76 -31.59 -8.69
CA ALA A 450 12.81 -32.57 -8.50
C ALA A 450 12.42 -33.77 -7.61
N ASN A 451 11.11 -33.95 -7.32
CA ASN A 451 10.56 -35.07 -6.55
C ASN A 451 11.15 -35.21 -5.14
N LEU A 452 10.94 -34.18 -4.31
CA LEU A 452 11.39 -34.17 -2.92
C LEU A 452 10.71 -35.29 -2.11
N PRO A 453 11.45 -36.10 -1.33
CA PRO A 453 10.93 -37.29 -0.66
C PRO A 453 9.92 -37.00 0.47
N TYR A 454 9.81 -35.75 0.90
CA TYR A 454 8.90 -35.28 1.94
C TYR A 454 7.66 -34.56 1.40
N LEU A 455 7.50 -34.51 0.08
CA LEU A 455 6.30 -34.00 -0.61
C LEU A 455 5.60 -35.15 -1.33
N GLU A 456 4.47 -35.58 -0.78
CA GLU A 456 3.65 -36.63 -1.38
C GLU A 456 2.61 -36.01 -2.33
N PRO A 457 2.59 -36.33 -3.64
CA PRO A 457 1.54 -35.87 -4.53
C PRO A 457 0.18 -36.38 -4.07
N ASP A 458 -0.76 -35.48 -3.81
CA ASP A 458 -2.05 -35.80 -3.18
C ASP A 458 -3.23 -35.48 -4.13
N TRP A 459 -3.15 -34.36 -4.86
CA TRP A 459 -4.20 -33.96 -5.79
C TRP A 459 -3.65 -33.11 -6.94
N GLN A 460 -4.34 -33.12 -8.09
CA GLN A 460 -4.01 -32.27 -9.22
C GLN A 460 -5.27 -31.82 -9.99
N SER A 461 -5.13 -30.71 -10.71
CA SER A 461 -6.08 -30.19 -11.69
C SER A 461 -5.34 -29.69 -12.94
N SER A 462 -6.05 -29.08 -13.88
CA SER A 462 -5.41 -28.44 -15.04
C SER A 462 -4.35 -27.41 -14.62
N ASN A 463 -4.62 -26.64 -13.56
CA ASN A 463 -3.84 -25.45 -13.20
C ASN A 463 -2.96 -25.63 -11.95
N TRP A 464 -3.14 -26.72 -11.19
CA TRP A 464 -2.53 -26.87 -9.87
C TRP A 464 -2.16 -28.31 -9.55
N GLU A 465 -1.05 -28.47 -8.82
CA GLU A 465 -0.65 -29.71 -8.13
C GLU A 465 -0.58 -29.42 -6.63
N LEU A 466 -1.10 -30.33 -5.82
CA LEU A 466 -1.14 -30.23 -4.37
C LEU A 466 -0.36 -31.39 -3.76
N PHE A 467 0.62 -31.05 -2.95
CA PHE A 467 1.49 -31.99 -2.26
C PHE A 467 1.23 -31.94 -0.76
N ARG A 468 1.15 -33.10 -0.11
CA ARG A 468 1.10 -33.23 1.34
C ARG A 468 2.51 -33.25 1.91
N VAL A 469 2.75 -32.47 2.96
CA VAL A 469 4.04 -32.46 3.66
C VAL A 469 4.10 -33.63 4.66
N ILE A 470 5.03 -34.55 4.44
CA ILE A 470 5.23 -35.70 5.33
C ILE A 470 5.96 -35.27 6.60
N GLY A 471 5.48 -35.69 7.78
CA GLY A 471 6.16 -35.45 9.06
C GLY A 471 6.12 -34.00 9.55
N GLY A 472 5.22 -33.17 9.00
CA GLY A 472 5.08 -31.76 9.35
C GLY A 472 4.82 -31.51 10.85
N ARG A 473 5.34 -30.40 11.37
CA ARG A 473 4.99 -29.91 12.71
C ARG A 473 3.63 -29.23 12.68
N THR A 474 2.86 -29.37 13.76
CA THR A 474 1.55 -28.71 13.92
C THR A 474 1.69 -27.22 14.21
N LEU A 475 0.62 -26.42 14.02
CA LEU A 475 0.67 -24.97 14.31
C LEU A 475 0.89 -24.68 15.81
N VAL A 476 0.34 -25.53 16.68
CA VAL A 476 0.53 -25.53 18.15
C VAL A 476 1.32 -26.76 18.56
N ASP A 477 2.32 -26.60 19.43
CA ASP A 477 3.06 -27.74 19.97
C ASP A 477 2.21 -28.56 20.95
N TYR A 478 2.54 -29.86 21.05
CA TYR A 478 2.04 -30.72 22.12
C TYR A 478 2.32 -30.07 23.50
N PRO A 479 1.40 -30.13 24.47
CA PRO A 479 0.18 -30.94 24.56
C PRO A 479 -1.05 -30.39 23.83
N ALA A 480 -0.99 -29.19 23.25
CA ALA A 480 -2.15 -28.61 22.58
C ALA A 480 -2.46 -29.32 21.26
N LYS A 481 -3.75 -29.40 20.94
CA LYS A 481 -4.27 -29.90 19.66
C LYS A 481 -4.96 -28.77 18.93
N LEU A 482 -4.51 -28.51 17.70
CA LEU A 482 -5.12 -27.52 16.83
C LEU A 482 -6.54 -27.94 16.46
N VAL A 483 -7.48 -27.01 16.55
CA VAL A 483 -8.88 -27.22 16.16
C VAL A 483 -9.20 -26.45 14.90
N GLU A 484 -8.78 -25.19 14.82
CA GLU A 484 -9.02 -24.34 13.66
C GLU A 484 -7.94 -23.27 13.55
N SER A 485 -7.60 -22.89 12.32
CA SER A 485 -6.82 -21.70 12.00
C SER A 485 -7.49 -20.97 10.85
N ASN A 486 -7.82 -19.69 11.04
CA ASN A 486 -8.51 -18.88 10.05
C ASN A 486 -7.92 -17.46 9.97
N ALA A 487 -8.57 -16.55 9.24
CA ALA A 487 -8.10 -15.19 9.01
C ALA A 487 -7.98 -14.31 10.27
N THR A 488 -8.71 -14.61 11.34
CA THR A 488 -8.80 -13.77 12.55
C THR A 488 -8.34 -14.46 13.83
N GLY A 489 -7.90 -15.72 13.75
CA GLY A 489 -7.34 -16.39 14.91
C GLY A 489 -7.14 -17.89 14.77
N VAL A 490 -6.75 -18.46 15.90
CA VAL A 490 -6.43 -19.88 16.07
C VAL A 490 -7.20 -20.42 17.27
N ARG A 491 -7.89 -21.55 17.10
CA ARG A 491 -8.49 -22.30 18.21
C ARG A 491 -7.75 -23.59 18.43
N PHE A 492 -7.52 -23.93 19.69
CA PHE A 492 -6.84 -25.15 20.09
C PHE A 492 -7.38 -25.66 21.43
N THR A 493 -7.24 -26.95 21.66
CA THR A 493 -7.64 -27.60 22.92
C THR A 493 -6.42 -28.11 23.65
N VAL A 494 -6.48 -28.02 24.97
CA VAL A 494 -5.46 -28.56 25.87
C VAL A 494 -6.11 -29.72 26.64
N PRO A 495 -5.66 -30.97 26.45
CA PRO A 495 -6.21 -32.12 27.15
C PRO A 495 -5.99 -32.00 28.67
N ALA A 496 -6.72 -32.82 29.44
CA ALA A 496 -6.76 -32.77 30.90
C ALA A 496 -5.39 -32.87 31.62
N ALA A 497 -4.33 -33.29 30.93
CA ALA A 497 -2.94 -33.26 31.39
C ALA A 497 -2.02 -32.91 30.20
N PRO A 498 -0.90 -32.16 30.38
CA PRO A 498 -0.21 -31.80 31.62
C PRO A 498 -0.38 -30.33 32.11
N SER A 499 -0.26 -30.15 33.43
CA SER A 499 -0.20 -28.88 34.18
C SER A 499 1.23 -28.37 34.37
N PRO A 500 1.41 -27.08 34.71
CA PRO A 500 1.41 -26.00 33.73
C PRO A 500 2.33 -26.30 32.54
N ALA A 501 1.86 -26.02 31.33
CA ALA A 501 2.60 -26.26 30.09
C ALA A 501 2.94 -24.92 29.42
N THR A 502 4.15 -24.83 28.86
CA THR A 502 4.48 -23.77 27.91
C THR A 502 4.60 -24.39 26.54
N ILE A 503 3.77 -23.94 25.61
CA ILE A 503 3.80 -24.39 24.21
C ILE A 503 4.27 -23.25 23.31
N VAL A 504 4.85 -23.61 22.17
CA VAL A 504 5.04 -22.67 21.08
C VAL A 504 3.85 -22.77 20.14
N MET A 505 3.30 -21.62 19.80
CA MET A 505 2.36 -21.45 18.70
C MET A 505 3.06 -20.69 17.58
N ARG A 506 3.10 -21.27 16.38
CA ARG A 506 3.78 -20.71 15.20
C ARG A 506 2.98 -19.57 14.55
N VAL A 507 2.48 -18.66 15.37
CA VAL A 507 1.92 -17.35 15.02
C VAL A 507 2.96 -16.30 15.39
N VAL A 508 3.13 -15.28 14.54
CA VAL A 508 4.10 -14.21 14.81
C VAL A 508 3.59 -13.36 15.97
N TRP A 509 4.44 -13.13 16.97
CA TRP A 509 4.12 -12.30 18.11
C TRP A 509 3.72 -10.89 17.68
N SER A 510 2.65 -10.38 18.28
CA SER A 510 2.22 -9.00 18.15
C SER A 510 1.60 -8.55 19.46
N ARG A 511 1.78 -7.26 19.78
CA ARG A 511 1.17 -6.63 20.96
C ARG A 511 -0.37 -6.61 20.90
N TRP A 512 -0.93 -6.86 19.72
CA TRP A 512 -2.38 -6.86 19.47
C TRP A 512 -3.01 -8.23 19.65
N LEU A 513 -2.21 -9.28 19.91
CA LEU A 513 -2.73 -10.61 20.17
C LEU A 513 -3.39 -10.67 21.55
N ALA A 514 -4.47 -11.43 21.61
CA ALA A 514 -5.20 -11.74 22.84
C ALA A 514 -5.46 -13.24 22.93
N LEU A 515 -5.27 -13.80 24.12
CA LEU A 515 -5.67 -15.17 24.43
C LEU A 515 -6.96 -15.18 25.24
N GLU A 516 -7.91 -15.99 24.81
CA GLU A 516 -9.14 -16.30 25.52
C GLU A 516 -9.12 -17.78 25.90
N GLY A 517 -9.56 -18.12 27.10
CA GLY A 517 -9.63 -19.50 27.60
C GLY A 517 -9.67 -19.58 29.12
N PRO A 518 -9.63 -20.80 29.69
CA PRO A 518 -9.79 -21.02 31.13
C PRO A 518 -8.77 -20.28 32.01
N LYS A 519 -7.47 -20.49 31.77
CA LYS A 519 -6.40 -19.77 32.48
C LYS A 519 -5.05 -19.92 31.78
N GLY A 520 -4.56 -18.82 31.22
CA GLY A 520 -3.25 -18.78 30.57
C GLY A 520 -2.86 -17.36 30.18
N CYS A 521 -1.62 -17.21 29.72
CA CYS A 521 -1.12 -15.95 29.17
C CYS A 521 -0.18 -16.22 27.99
N ILE A 522 0.06 -15.21 27.18
CA ILE A 522 0.95 -15.25 26.02
C ILE A 522 2.12 -14.29 26.22
N GLU A 523 3.27 -14.66 25.68
CA GLU A 523 4.49 -13.86 25.72
C GLU A 523 5.30 -14.03 24.43
N PRO A 524 6.19 -13.08 24.09
CA PRO A 524 7.07 -13.24 22.94
C PRO A 524 8.03 -14.42 23.13
N GLY A 525 8.08 -15.30 22.13
CA GLY A 525 9.05 -16.39 22.03
C GLY A 525 10.44 -15.93 21.59
N THR A 526 11.42 -16.84 21.65
CA THR A 526 12.79 -16.60 21.16
C THR A 526 12.87 -16.52 19.63
N ASP A 527 11.96 -17.17 18.92
CA ASP A 527 12.00 -17.37 17.46
C ASP A 527 10.90 -16.61 16.70
N ARG A 528 10.49 -15.42 17.17
CA ARG A 528 9.35 -14.60 16.70
C ARG A 528 7.96 -15.20 16.94
N TRP A 529 7.88 -16.48 17.30
CA TRP A 529 6.64 -17.18 17.60
C TRP A 529 6.06 -16.81 18.96
N VAL A 530 4.76 -17.02 19.14
CA VAL A 530 4.08 -16.83 20.43
C VAL A 530 4.41 -18.01 21.35
N ARG A 531 4.84 -17.73 22.58
CA ARG A 531 4.80 -18.71 23.67
C ARG A 531 3.49 -18.58 24.43
N VAL A 532 2.80 -19.69 24.64
CA VAL A 532 1.54 -19.74 25.40
C VAL A 532 1.78 -20.51 26.70
N ARG A 533 1.58 -19.85 27.84
CA ARG A 533 1.62 -20.46 29.17
C ARG A 533 0.22 -20.87 29.57
N LEU A 534 0.00 -22.16 29.69
CA LEU A 534 -1.29 -22.78 29.97
C LEU A 534 -1.29 -23.28 31.41
N GLN A 535 -2.29 -22.89 32.20
CA GLN A 535 -2.43 -23.32 33.59
C GLN A 535 -3.55 -24.34 33.80
N LEU A 536 -4.59 -24.30 32.95
CA LEU A 536 -5.74 -25.20 33.04
C LEU A 536 -6.01 -25.87 31.69
N PRO A 537 -6.55 -27.11 31.69
CA PRO A 537 -7.04 -27.74 30.47
C PRO A 537 -8.29 -27.03 29.95
N GLY A 538 -8.61 -27.24 28.67
CA GLY A 538 -9.80 -26.69 28.01
C GLY A 538 -9.52 -26.11 26.64
N GLU A 539 -10.52 -25.41 26.08
CA GLU A 539 -10.42 -24.75 24.78
C GLU A 539 -9.86 -23.32 24.94
N TYR A 540 -8.93 -22.97 24.07
CA TYR A 540 -8.32 -21.66 24.00
C TYR A 540 -8.47 -21.09 22.59
N ARG A 541 -8.63 -19.77 22.51
CA ARG A 541 -8.66 -19.01 21.27
C ARG A 541 -7.63 -17.91 21.32
N LEU A 542 -6.69 -17.94 20.38
CA LEU A 542 -5.84 -16.79 20.08
C LEU A 542 -6.55 -15.93 19.03
N SER A 543 -6.80 -14.66 19.35
CA SER A 543 -7.43 -13.67 18.47
C SER A 543 -6.62 -12.37 18.50
N SER A 544 -7.16 -11.30 17.91
CA SER A 544 -6.55 -9.98 17.98
C SER A 544 -7.54 -8.92 18.46
N ARG A 545 -7.05 -7.92 19.21
CA ARG A 545 -7.89 -6.84 19.77
C ARG A 545 -7.12 -5.53 19.82
N LEU A 546 -7.79 -4.44 19.45
CA LEU A 546 -7.27 -3.09 19.65
C LEU A 546 -7.42 -2.70 21.13
N GLY A 547 -6.32 -2.77 21.88
CA GLY A 547 -6.27 -2.39 23.29
C GLY A 547 -4.89 -1.86 23.69
N ILE A 548 -4.86 -0.88 24.60
CA ILE A 548 -3.59 -0.35 25.13
C ILE A 548 -2.90 -1.42 25.99
N THR A 549 -3.69 -2.13 26.80
CA THR A 549 -3.27 -3.27 27.61
C THR A 549 -3.94 -4.54 27.11
N GLN A 550 -3.21 -5.65 27.18
CA GLN A 550 -3.74 -6.98 26.90
C GLN A 550 -3.69 -7.78 28.21
N PRO A 551 -4.83 -8.05 28.86
CA PRO A 551 -4.86 -8.76 30.14
C PRO A 551 -4.33 -10.21 30.03
N SER A 552 -4.24 -10.73 28.82
CA SER A 552 -3.73 -12.06 28.52
C SER A 552 -2.22 -12.10 28.24
N HIS A 553 -1.50 -10.98 28.35
CA HIS A 553 -0.04 -10.99 28.27
C HIS A 553 0.56 -11.34 29.63
N CYS A 554 1.57 -12.20 29.62
CA CYS A 554 2.48 -12.31 30.75
C CYS A 554 3.38 -11.05 30.78
#